data_AF-A0A971PH67-F1
#
_entry.id   AF-A0A971PH67-F1
#
_cell.length_a   1.000
_cell.length_b   1.000
_cell.length_c   1.000
_cell.angle_alpha   90.00
_cell.angle_beta   90.00
_cell.angle_gamma   90.00
#
_symmetry.space_group_name_H-M   'P 1'
#
loop_
_entity.id
_entity.type
_entity.pdbx_description
1 polymer ?
#
loop_
_entity_poly.entity_id
_entity_poly.type
_entity_poly.pdbx_seq_one_letter_code
_entity_poly.pdbx_strand_id
1 'polypeptide(L)'
;MNPALSHRLAELAALFFRLGATAFGGPAAHLAMIHDETVRRRQWLDDQRFLDLVGATNLIPGPNSTEMAIHIGFLRAGWRGLLVAGASFIVPAVCIVTALAWGYVRVGSAPELDGLLYGIKPVVIAIIAQAIWFLGRKAVTGAGTALIAALVATLYLAGANEIALLLGGGAAVMAARNLPRLRRGALGSCIVPLGGLGAFSAAQAHWSYPALFLTCLKIGSVWYGSGYVLLAFLRADFVAHHGWITERQLLDAIAVGQVTPGPLFTTVTFIGYLLGGVAGALLATLGIFIPSIVLVSLTNPIIPRIRRSPWAVGLLDGINASSLGLMAAVTWQLGVKALCDPFAVLVACASIALLLRYRINSTWLIAGGALLGLGRTLL
;
A
#
# COMPACT_ATOMS: atom_id res chain seq x y z
N MET A 1 -2.65 36.95 -5.93
CA MET A 1 -1.83 35.76 -5.64
C MET A 1 -0.44 36.00 -6.25
N ASN A 2 0.67 35.69 -5.57
CA ASN A 2 2.01 35.92 -6.13
C ASN A 2 2.16 35.14 -7.46
N PRO A 3 2.46 35.80 -8.61
CA PRO A 3 2.53 35.14 -9.92
C PRO A 3 3.46 33.92 -9.94
N ALA A 4 4.57 34.00 -9.21
CA ALA A 4 5.54 32.91 -9.07
C ALA A 4 4.97 31.69 -8.33
N LEU A 5 4.12 31.91 -7.32
CA LEU A 5 3.47 30.82 -6.59
C LEU A 5 2.44 30.10 -7.47
N SER A 6 1.63 30.86 -8.21
CA SER A 6 0.61 30.31 -9.10
C SER A 6 1.23 29.44 -10.19
N HIS A 7 2.35 29.89 -10.77
CA HIS A 7 3.11 29.13 -11.75
C HIS A 7 3.65 27.81 -11.17
N ARG A 8 4.28 27.85 -9.98
CA ARG A 8 4.77 26.64 -9.30
C ARG A 8 3.66 25.63 -8.99
N LEU A 9 2.49 26.10 -8.57
CA LEU A 9 1.33 25.24 -8.31
C LEU A 9 0.80 24.58 -9.59
N ALA A 10 0.74 25.32 -10.69
CA ALA A 10 0.34 24.79 -11.98
C ALA A 10 1.31 23.71 -12.50
N GLU A 11 2.62 23.92 -12.33
CA GLU A 11 3.62 22.90 -12.68
C GLU A 11 3.49 21.63 -11.84
N LEU A 12 3.25 21.76 -10.52
CA LEU A 12 2.99 20.62 -9.65
C LEU A 12 1.74 19.88 -10.09
N ALA A 13 0.66 20.60 -10.34
CA ALA A 13 -0.60 20.03 -10.77
C ALA A 13 -0.44 19.26 -12.09
N ALA A 14 0.15 19.88 -13.11
CA ALA A 14 0.36 19.26 -14.41
C ALA A 14 1.25 18.01 -14.33
N LEU A 15 2.35 18.08 -13.56
CA LEU A 15 3.23 16.94 -13.38
C LEU A 15 2.53 15.77 -12.68
N PHE A 16 1.98 16.02 -11.49
CA PHE A 16 1.43 14.95 -10.69
C PHE A 16 0.10 14.42 -11.23
N PHE A 17 -0.67 15.25 -11.93
CA PHE A 17 -1.83 14.78 -12.70
C PHE A 17 -1.41 13.82 -13.81
N ARG A 18 -0.40 14.19 -14.61
CA ARG A 18 0.12 13.31 -15.66
C ARG A 18 0.66 12.01 -15.06
N LEU A 19 1.45 12.08 -13.99
CA LEU A 19 1.97 10.88 -13.32
C LEU A 19 0.86 10.03 -12.71
N GLY A 20 -0.14 10.62 -12.06
CA GLY A 20 -1.29 9.89 -11.53
C GLY A 20 -2.10 9.17 -12.62
N ALA A 21 -2.13 9.71 -13.84
CA ALA A 21 -2.81 9.12 -14.99
C ALA A 21 -1.95 8.12 -15.79
N THR A 22 -0.62 8.07 -15.60
CA THR A 22 0.29 7.30 -16.47
C THR A 22 1.32 6.45 -15.75
N ALA A 23 1.48 6.60 -14.44
CA ALA A 23 2.46 5.86 -13.66
C ALA A 23 1.94 4.43 -13.42
N PHE A 24 2.41 3.49 -14.24
CA PHE A 24 2.21 2.06 -14.06
C PHE A 24 3.46 1.40 -13.47
N GLY A 25 3.31 0.20 -12.91
CA GLY A 25 4.45 -0.62 -12.46
C GLY A 25 4.77 -0.52 -10.96
N GLY A 26 3.88 0.08 -10.17
CA GLY A 26 3.95 0.06 -8.71
C GLY A 26 4.97 1.03 -8.10
N PRO A 27 5.21 0.97 -6.78
CA PRO A 27 5.94 2.01 -6.05
C PRO A 27 7.35 2.30 -6.59
N ALA A 28 8.11 1.28 -7.00
CA ALA A 28 9.46 1.47 -7.52
C ALA A 28 9.46 2.21 -8.86
N ALA A 29 8.53 1.87 -9.75
CA ALA A 29 8.37 2.55 -11.03
C ALA A 29 7.92 4.00 -10.83
N HIS A 30 6.99 4.24 -9.91
CA HIS A 30 6.55 5.60 -9.59
C HIS A 30 7.70 6.45 -9.06
N LEU A 31 8.51 5.91 -8.13
CA LEU A 31 9.69 6.60 -7.61
C LEU A 31 10.69 6.90 -8.72
N ALA A 32 10.93 5.98 -9.64
CA ALA A 32 11.81 6.21 -10.78
C ALA A 32 11.29 7.29 -11.73
N MET A 33 9.98 7.32 -12.01
CA MET A 33 9.36 8.36 -12.84
C MET A 33 9.38 9.73 -12.16
N ILE A 34 9.09 9.78 -10.85
CA ILE A 34 9.18 11.01 -10.06
C ILE A 34 10.63 11.49 -10.02
N HIS A 35 11.61 10.60 -9.85
CA HIS A 35 13.04 10.93 -9.91
C HIS A 35 13.43 11.52 -11.27
N ASP A 36 13.11 10.84 -12.37
CA ASP A 36 13.44 11.34 -13.72
C ASP A 36 12.88 12.74 -13.95
N GLU A 37 11.63 12.98 -13.56
CA GLU A 37 11.07 14.31 -13.78
C GLU A 37 11.66 15.36 -12.82
N THR A 38 11.69 15.08 -11.52
CA THR A 38 11.98 16.09 -10.50
C THR A 38 13.46 16.33 -10.27
N VAL A 39 14.31 15.34 -10.54
CA VAL A 39 15.77 15.44 -10.42
C VAL A 39 16.39 15.68 -11.79
N ARG A 40 16.12 14.83 -12.79
CA ARG A 40 16.85 14.89 -14.07
C ARG A 40 16.32 15.97 -15.02
N ARG A 41 15.02 15.98 -15.28
CA ARG A 41 14.41 16.88 -16.29
C ARG A 41 14.24 18.29 -15.78
N ARG A 42 13.63 18.43 -14.60
CA ARG A 42 13.25 19.75 -14.05
C ARG A 42 14.23 20.30 -13.02
N GLN A 43 15.12 19.46 -12.49
CA GLN A 43 16.15 19.83 -11.51
C GLN A 43 15.58 20.59 -10.30
N TRP A 44 14.41 20.15 -9.81
CA TRP A 44 13.81 20.69 -8.59
C TRP A 44 14.51 20.22 -7.33
N LEU A 45 15.17 19.05 -7.43
CA LEU A 45 15.88 18.37 -6.36
C LEU A 45 17.19 17.80 -6.93
N ASP A 46 18.18 17.61 -6.08
CA ASP A 46 19.33 16.76 -6.37
C ASP A 46 19.07 15.31 -5.91
N ASP A 47 19.94 14.38 -6.33
CA ASP A 47 19.83 12.97 -5.97
C ASP A 47 19.82 12.74 -4.45
N GLN A 48 20.66 13.47 -3.72
CA GLN A 48 20.78 13.30 -2.27
C GLN A 48 19.47 13.69 -1.56
N ARG A 49 18.90 14.82 -1.95
CA ARG A 49 17.64 15.32 -1.40
C ARG A 49 16.48 14.43 -1.77
N PHE A 50 16.47 13.89 -2.99
CA PHE A 50 15.48 12.91 -3.40
C PHE A 50 15.57 11.64 -2.53
N LEU A 51 16.77 11.12 -2.30
CA LEU A 51 17.00 9.95 -1.44
C LEU A 51 16.62 10.22 0.02
N ASP A 52 16.85 11.44 0.51
CA ASP A 52 16.39 11.84 1.85
C ASP A 52 14.88 11.84 1.97
N LEU A 53 14.15 12.27 0.93
CA LEU A 53 12.69 12.18 0.88
C LEU A 53 12.21 10.73 0.80
N VAL A 54 12.84 9.89 -0.02
CA VAL A 54 12.52 8.45 -0.06
C VAL A 54 12.76 7.83 1.32
N GLY A 55 13.83 8.22 2.01
CA GLY A 55 14.10 7.85 3.39
C GLY A 55 12.96 8.29 4.31
N ALA A 56 12.54 9.55 4.22
CA ALA A 56 11.45 10.12 5.00
C ALA A 56 10.13 9.36 4.83
N THR A 57 9.71 9.08 3.59
CA THR A 57 8.46 8.36 3.31
C THR A 57 8.47 6.93 3.85
N ASN A 58 9.64 6.30 3.96
CA ASN A 58 9.72 4.96 4.57
C ASN A 58 9.61 4.96 6.11
N LEU A 59 9.64 6.13 6.76
CA LEU A 59 9.53 6.27 8.22
C LEU A 59 8.11 6.58 8.69
N ILE A 60 7.22 6.95 7.76
CA ILE A 60 5.88 7.43 8.05
C ILE A 60 4.89 6.43 7.46
N PRO A 61 3.76 6.18 8.12
CA PRO A 61 2.73 5.33 7.52
C PRO A 61 2.01 6.06 6.39
N GLY A 62 2.03 5.47 5.19
CA GLY A 62 1.32 5.98 4.02
C GLY A 62 1.93 5.56 2.69
N PRO A 63 1.21 5.74 1.56
CA PRO A 63 1.67 5.27 0.25
C PRO A 63 2.88 6.06 -0.26
N ASN A 64 4.05 5.41 -0.28
CA ASN A 64 5.34 6.02 -0.65
C ASN A 64 5.29 6.97 -1.86
N SER A 65 4.69 6.56 -2.98
CA SER A 65 4.65 7.40 -4.20
C SER A 65 3.80 8.67 -4.03
N THR A 66 2.70 8.57 -3.27
CA THR A 66 1.85 9.71 -2.95
C THR A 66 2.52 10.63 -1.95
N GLU A 67 3.16 10.06 -0.93
CA GLU A 67 3.92 10.85 0.05
C GLU A 67 5.10 11.59 -0.59
N MET A 68 5.77 10.99 -1.58
CA MET A 68 6.79 11.68 -2.36
C MET A 68 6.19 12.88 -3.11
N ALA A 69 5.03 12.73 -3.73
CA ALA A 69 4.34 13.85 -4.37
C ALA A 69 4.02 14.98 -3.38
N ILE A 70 3.49 14.61 -2.21
CA ILE A 70 3.15 15.51 -1.09
C ILE A 70 4.40 16.24 -0.58
N HIS A 71 5.51 15.54 -0.33
CA HIS A 71 6.78 16.12 0.11
C HIS A 71 7.38 17.08 -0.92
N ILE A 72 7.42 16.69 -2.19
CA ILE A 72 7.95 17.53 -3.28
C ILE A 72 7.08 18.78 -3.45
N GLY A 73 5.76 18.62 -3.38
CA GLY A 73 4.80 19.73 -3.38
C GLY A 73 5.07 20.70 -2.23
N PHE A 74 5.28 20.18 -1.02
CA PHE A 74 5.60 20.99 0.16
C PHE A 74 6.90 21.79 -0.03
N LEU A 75 7.96 21.16 -0.54
CA LEU A 75 9.24 21.84 -0.77
C LEU A 75 9.13 22.96 -1.82
N ARG A 76 8.32 22.76 -2.87
CA ARG A 76 8.23 23.72 -3.98
C ARG A 76 7.31 24.91 -3.69
N ALA A 77 6.18 24.69 -3.03
CA ALA A 77 5.13 25.69 -2.84
C ALA A 77 4.43 25.64 -1.47
N GLY A 78 5.10 25.07 -0.45
CA GLY A 78 4.59 25.00 0.92
C GLY A 78 3.32 24.18 1.05
N TRP A 79 2.48 24.50 2.02
CA TRP A 79 1.21 23.81 2.30
C TRP A 79 0.27 23.71 1.10
N ARG A 80 0.24 24.75 0.26
CA ARG A 80 -0.57 24.73 -0.98
C ARG A 80 -0.01 23.76 -2.00
N GLY A 81 1.33 23.73 -2.14
CA GLY A 81 2.00 22.79 -3.03
C GLY A 81 1.80 21.34 -2.61
N LEU A 82 1.83 21.07 -1.30
CA LEU A 82 1.54 19.76 -0.72
C LEU A 82 0.16 19.25 -1.15
N LEU A 83 -0.88 20.05 -0.92
CA LEU A 83 -2.26 19.69 -1.25
C LEU A 83 -2.46 19.52 -2.75
N VAL A 84 -1.93 20.45 -3.56
CA VAL A 84 -2.07 20.40 -5.02
C VAL A 84 -1.35 19.19 -5.60
N ALA A 85 -0.11 18.90 -5.19
CA ALA A 85 0.64 17.75 -5.67
C ALA A 85 -0.02 16.43 -5.27
N GLY A 86 -0.41 16.28 -4.00
CA GLY A 86 -1.10 15.09 -3.50
C GLY A 86 -2.43 14.85 -4.20
N ALA A 87 -3.31 15.86 -4.25
CA ALA A 87 -4.60 15.76 -4.91
C ALA A 87 -4.46 15.46 -6.42
N SER A 88 -3.53 16.13 -7.11
CA SER A 88 -3.31 15.92 -8.55
C SER A 88 -2.79 14.51 -8.84
N PHE A 89 -2.02 13.90 -7.95
CA PHE A 89 -1.57 12.52 -8.09
C PHE A 89 -2.70 11.49 -7.86
N ILE A 90 -3.63 11.79 -6.93
CA ILE A 90 -4.69 10.86 -6.51
C ILE A 90 -5.91 10.93 -7.44
N VAL A 91 -6.37 12.14 -7.79
CA VAL A 91 -7.61 12.37 -8.56
C VAL A 91 -7.72 11.57 -9.86
N PRO A 92 -6.73 11.57 -10.79
CA PRO A 92 -6.86 10.82 -12.04
C PRO A 92 -7.00 9.32 -11.78
N ALA A 93 -6.25 8.76 -10.82
CA ALA A 93 -6.35 7.36 -10.45
C ALA A 93 -7.73 7.02 -9.84
N VAL A 94 -8.28 7.90 -9.00
CA VAL A 94 -9.63 7.76 -8.42
C VAL A 94 -10.69 7.79 -9.51
N CYS A 95 -10.59 8.70 -10.49
CA CYS A 95 -11.52 8.76 -11.62
C CYS A 95 -11.48 7.47 -12.45
N ILE A 96 -10.29 6.98 -12.79
CA ILE A 96 -10.12 5.74 -13.56
C ILE A 96 -10.69 4.54 -12.78
N VAL A 97 -10.32 4.38 -11.51
CA VAL A 97 -10.81 3.26 -10.69
C VAL A 97 -12.31 3.34 -10.47
N THR A 98 -12.87 4.53 -10.26
CA THR A 98 -14.33 4.71 -10.10
C THR A 98 -15.06 4.35 -11.39
N ALA A 99 -14.52 4.71 -12.56
CA ALA A 99 -15.09 4.32 -13.85
C ALA A 99 -15.05 2.80 -14.06
N LEU A 100 -13.93 2.15 -13.68
CA LEU A 100 -13.82 0.69 -13.72
C LEU A 100 -14.79 0.01 -12.74
N ALA A 101 -14.94 0.55 -11.52
CA ALA A 101 -15.89 0.05 -10.54
C ALA A 101 -17.34 0.20 -11.00
N TRP A 102 -17.67 1.34 -11.63
CA TRP A 102 -18.96 1.55 -12.26
C TRP A 102 -19.23 0.54 -13.37
N GLY A 103 -18.24 0.29 -14.25
CA GLY A 103 -18.32 -0.74 -15.28
C GLY A 103 -18.53 -2.14 -14.70
N TYR A 104 -17.74 -2.49 -13.67
CA TYR A 104 -17.85 -3.76 -12.96
C TYR A 104 -19.26 -4.00 -12.40
N VAL A 105 -19.84 -3.01 -11.71
CA VAL A 105 -21.20 -3.12 -11.14
C VAL A 105 -22.28 -3.14 -12.24
N ARG A 106 -22.09 -2.41 -13.34
CA ARG A 106 -23.03 -2.37 -14.49
C ARG A 106 -23.07 -3.69 -15.24
N VAL A 107 -21.91 -4.30 -15.48
CA VAL A 107 -21.76 -5.57 -16.21
C VAL A 107 -22.21 -6.74 -15.33
N GLY A 108 -22.06 -6.63 -14.00
CA GLY A 108 -22.51 -7.65 -13.06
C GLY A 108 -21.78 -8.98 -13.27
N SER A 109 -22.48 -10.09 -13.02
CA SER A 109 -21.94 -11.46 -13.11
C SER A 109 -21.87 -11.98 -14.56
N ALA A 110 -21.33 -11.20 -15.49
CA ALA A 110 -21.13 -11.66 -16.85
C ALA A 110 -20.05 -12.77 -16.88
N PRO A 111 -20.29 -13.91 -17.57
CA PRO A 111 -19.31 -15.01 -17.67
C PRO A 111 -17.94 -14.55 -18.17
N GLU A 112 -17.93 -13.57 -19.08
CA GLU A 112 -16.71 -12.96 -19.63
C GLU A 112 -15.90 -12.22 -18.56
N LEU A 113 -16.55 -11.44 -17.70
CA LEU A 113 -15.89 -10.73 -16.61
C LEU A 113 -15.33 -11.72 -15.57
N ASP A 114 -16.09 -12.78 -15.29
CA ASP A 114 -15.67 -13.86 -14.41
C ASP A 114 -14.43 -14.59 -14.95
N GLY A 115 -14.41 -14.88 -16.25
CA GLY A 115 -13.27 -15.45 -16.95
C GLY A 115 -12.03 -14.57 -16.92
N LEU A 116 -12.20 -13.27 -17.20
CA LEU A 116 -11.13 -12.28 -17.14
C LEU A 116 -10.52 -12.23 -15.74
N LEU A 117 -11.34 -12.06 -14.70
CA LEU A 117 -10.88 -11.98 -13.31
C LEU A 117 -10.28 -13.30 -12.82
N TYR A 118 -10.82 -14.43 -13.28
CA TYR A 118 -10.25 -15.76 -13.02
C TYR A 118 -8.79 -15.84 -13.49
N GLY A 119 -8.49 -15.39 -14.71
CA GLY A 119 -7.13 -15.39 -15.24
C GLY A 119 -6.19 -14.38 -14.57
N ILE A 120 -6.73 -13.27 -14.05
CA ILE A 120 -5.93 -12.25 -13.34
C ILE A 120 -5.50 -12.73 -11.94
N LYS A 121 -6.36 -13.44 -11.21
CA LYS A 121 -6.11 -13.82 -9.80
C LYS A 121 -4.77 -14.53 -9.60
N PRO A 122 -4.39 -15.57 -10.37
CA PRO A 122 -3.10 -16.24 -10.24
C PRO A 122 -1.91 -15.30 -10.51
N VAL A 123 -2.06 -14.36 -11.45
CA VAL A 123 -1.04 -13.35 -11.75
C VAL A 123 -0.86 -12.39 -10.57
N VAL A 124 -1.94 -11.95 -9.93
CA VAL A 124 -1.87 -11.10 -8.74
C VAL A 124 -1.14 -11.82 -7.60
N ILE A 125 -1.44 -13.10 -7.35
CA ILE A 125 -0.71 -13.91 -6.37
C ILE A 125 0.78 -13.99 -6.71
N ALA A 126 1.12 -14.20 -8.00
CA ALA A 126 2.50 -14.20 -8.47
C ALA A 126 3.23 -12.87 -8.21
N ILE A 127 2.56 -11.73 -8.46
CA ILE A 127 3.11 -10.40 -8.22
C ILE A 127 3.37 -10.19 -6.72
N ILE A 128 2.42 -10.58 -5.86
CA ILE A 128 2.58 -10.43 -4.41
C ILE A 128 3.70 -11.36 -3.91
N ALA A 129 3.79 -12.58 -4.41
CA ALA A 129 4.88 -13.51 -4.09
C ALA A 129 6.26 -12.96 -4.50
N GLN A 130 6.37 -12.33 -5.67
CA GLN A 130 7.58 -11.63 -6.10
C GLN A 130 7.91 -10.46 -5.15
N ALA A 131 6.89 -9.70 -4.72
CA ALA A 131 7.07 -8.62 -3.77
C ALA A 131 7.60 -9.15 -2.43
N ILE A 132 7.03 -10.23 -1.89
CA ILE A 132 7.53 -10.90 -0.67
C ILE A 132 8.99 -11.31 -0.84
N TRP A 133 9.37 -11.89 -1.99
CA TRP A 133 10.75 -12.28 -2.25
C TRP A 133 11.70 -11.07 -2.24
N PHE A 134 11.38 -10.01 -2.96
CA PHE A 134 12.24 -8.83 -3.07
C PHE A 134 12.32 -8.04 -1.75
N LEU A 135 11.16 -7.83 -1.10
CA LEU A 135 11.08 -7.10 0.16
C LEU A 135 11.66 -7.93 1.30
N GLY A 136 11.48 -9.25 1.28
CA GLY A 136 12.03 -10.17 2.28
C GLY A 136 13.55 -10.12 2.34
N ARG A 137 14.23 -10.03 1.19
CA ARG A 137 15.69 -9.84 1.15
C ARG A 137 16.18 -8.54 1.81
N LYS A 138 15.31 -7.54 1.94
CA LYS A 138 15.63 -6.25 2.58
C LYS A 138 15.16 -6.18 4.03
N ALA A 139 13.98 -6.72 4.32
CA ALA A 139 13.35 -6.66 5.63
C ALA A 139 13.89 -7.73 6.59
N VAL A 140 14.33 -8.89 6.07
CA VAL A 140 14.92 -9.97 6.88
C VAL A 140 16.43 -9.84 6.86
N THR A 141 16.96 -9.03 7.78
CA THR A 141 18.40 -8.77 7.88
C THR A 141 19.15 -9.75 8.79
N GLY A 142 18.44 -10.62 9.50
CA GLY A 142 19.03 -11.65 10.35
C GLY A 142 18.00 -12.63 10.93
N ALA A 143 18.48 -13.60 11.72
CA ALA A 143 17.66 -14.67 12.30
C ALA A 143 16.52 -14.13 13.19
N GLY A 144 16.78 -13.05 13.94
CA GLY A 144 15.76 -12.44 14.81
C GLY A 144 14.57 -11.85 14.02
N THR A 145 14.84 -11.10 12.95
CA THR A 145 13.79 -10.55 12.08
C THR A 145 13.06 -11.65 11.31
N ALA A 146 13.76 -12.73 10.92
CA ALA A 146 13.14 -13.89 10.28
C ALA A 146 12.16 -14.60 11.22
N LEU A 147 12.56 -14.80 12.48
CA LEU A 147 11.72 -15.40 13.51
C LEU A 147 10.47 -14.55 13.78
N ILE A 148 10.61 -13.22 13.86
CA ILE A 148 9.47 -12.32 14.04
C ILE A 148 8.52 -12.39 12.85
N ALA A 149 9.03 -12.37 11.61
CA ALA A 149 8.18 -12.51 10.42
C ALA A 149 7.39 -13.84 10.44
N ALA A 150 8.05 -14.96 10.77
CA ALA A 150 7.40 -16.28 10.87
C ALA A 150 6.38 -16.35 12.02
N LEU A 151 6.70 -15.78 13.18
CA LEU A 151 5.81 -15.72 14.33
C LEU A 151 4.57 -14.89 14.00
N VAL A 152 4.75 -13.72 13.40
CA VAL A 152 3.64 -12.85 12.97
C VAL A 152 2.76 -13.54 11.94
N ALA A 153 3.36 -14.20 10.94
CA ALA A 153 2.60 -14.99 9.96
C ALA A 153 1.75 -16.06 10.65
N THR A 154 2.34 -16.82 11.58
CA THR A 154 1.66 -17.91 12.29
C THR A 154 0.53 -17.40 13.19
N LEU A 155 0.79 -16.36 13.98
CA LEU A 155 -0.20 -15.76 14.87
C LEU A 155 -1.36 -15.11 14.09
N TYR A 156 -1.07 -14.48 12.95
CA TYR A 156 -2.11 -13.95 12.08
C TYR A 156 -3.00 -15.06 11.52
N LEU A 157 -2.42 -16.19 11.08
CA LEU A 157 -3.19 -17.36 10.65
C LEU A 157 -4.04 -17.96 11.78
N ALA A 158 -3.62 -17.79 13.04
CA ALA A 158 -4.37 -18.16 14.23
C ALA A 158 -5.46 -17.13 14.64
N GLY A 159 -5.61 -16.03 13.88
CA GLY A 159 -6.65 -15.02 14.11
C GLY A 159 -6.24 -13.84 15.01
N ALA A 160 -4.95 -13.65 15.30
CA ALA A 160 -4.48 -12.50 16.05
C ALA A 160 -4.56 -11.19 15.22
N ASN A 161 -4.81 -10.07 15.91
CA ASN A 161 -4.98 -8.76 15.29
C ASN A 161 -3.69 -8.26 14.59
N GLU A 162 -3.81 -7.85 13.34
CA GLU A 162 -2.70 -7.41 12.48
C GLU A 162 -1.98 -6.15 12.98
N ILE A 163 -2.69 -5.18 13.56
CA ILE A 163 -2.08 -3.97 14.12
C ILE A 163 -1.27 -4.33 15.36
N ALA A 164 -1.82 -5.16 16.23
CA ALA A 164 -1.12 -5.63 17.44
C ALA A 164 0.12 -6.45 17.06
N LEU A 165 0.05 -7.29 16.03
CA LEU A 165 1.20 -8.04 15.52
C LEU A 165 2.27 -7.13 14.89
N LEU A 166 1.85 -6.11 14.13
CA LEU A 166 2.75 -5.15 13.52
C LEU A 166 3.52 -4.36 14.59
N LEU A 167 2.80 -3.73 15.52
CA LEU A 167 3.39 -2.93 16.59
C LEU A 167 4.14 -3.79 17.61
N GLY A 168 3.60 -4.97 17.95
CA GLY A 168 4.21 -5.91 18.88
C GLY A 168 5.52 -6.49 18.35
N GLY A 169 5.57 -6.91 17.09
CA GLY A 169 6.82 -7.35 16.46
C GLY A 169 7.83 -6.22 16.29
N GLY A 170 7.35 -5.00 15.97
CA GLY A 170 8.14 -3.77 16.02
C GLY A 170 8.82 -3.55 17.38
N ALA A 171 8.02 -3.54 18.45
CA ALA A 171 8.49 -3.34 19.81
C ALA A 171 9.43 -4.47 20.27
N ALA A 172 9.17 -5.72 19.88
CA ALA A 172 10.01 -6.86 20.20
C ALA A 172 11.42 -6.73 19.58
N VAL A 173 11.51 -6.38 18.30
CA VAL A 173 12.82 -6.15 17.63
C VAL A 173 13.52 -4.93 18.21
N MET A 174 12.78 -3.85 18.47
CA MET A 174 13.30 -2.65 19.13
C MET A 174 13.93 -2.98 20.48
N ALA A 175 13.20 -3.71 21.35
CA ALA A 175 13.67 -4.09 22.66
C ALA A 175 14.87 -5.04 22.56
N ALA A 176 14.82 -6.07 21.71
CA ALA A 176 15.91 -7.03 21.54
C ALA A 176 17.21 -6.37 21.09
N ARG A 177 17.15 -5.44 20.13
CA ARG A 177 18.34 -4.72 19.63
C ARG A 177 18.89 -3.69 20.62
N ASN A 178 18.05 -3.15 21.50
CA ASN A 178 18.45 -2.15 22.48
C ASN A 178 18.68 -2.75 23.89
N LEU A 179 18.45 -4.04 24.10
CA LEU A 179 18.67 -4.73 25.36
C LEU A 179 20.11 -4.58 25.92
N PRO A 180 21.17 -4.61 25.08
CA PRO A 180 22.54 -4.35 25.56
C PRO A 180 22.76 -2.89 26.00
N ARG A 181 21.98 -1.94 25.46
CA ARG A 181 22.02 -0.52 25.84
C ARG A 181 21.24 -0.27 27.14
N LEU A 182 20.09 -0.92 27.30
CA LEU A 182 19.30 -0.94 28.54
C LEU A 182 20.11 -1.51 29.72
N ARG A 183 20.88 -2.58 29.47
CA ARG A 183 21.77 -3.18 30.48
C ARG A 183 22.95 -2.29 30.90
N ARG A 184 23.27 -1.23 30.17
CA ARG A 184 24.40 -0.32 30.42
C ARG A 184 24.00 1.04 31.02
N GLY A 185 22.75 1.23 31.45
CA GLY A 185 22.38 2.35 32.32
C GLY A 185 22.09 3.68 31.63
N ALA A 186 21.23 3.69 30.60
CA ALA A 186 20.64 4.94 30.10
C ALA A 186 19.15 4.74 29.83
N LEU A 187 18.34 4.85 30.88
CA LEU A 187 16.89 5.02 30.79
C LEU A 187 16.58 6.48 30.39
N GLY A 188 16.93 6.83 29.15
CA GLY A 188 16.50 8.06 28.50
C GLY A 188 15.29 7.78 27.61
N SER A 189 14.10 8.09 28.13
CA SER A 189 12.85 8.35 27.38
C SER A 189 12.46 7.30 26.34
N CYS A 190 12.12 6.09 26.80
CA CYS A 190 11.30 5.16 26.02
C CYS A 190 9.84 5.62 26.03
N ILE A 191 9.49 6.54 25.13
CA ILE A 191 8.07 6.76 24.81
C ILE A 191 7.72 5.73 23.74
N VAL A 192 7.36 4.53 24.19
CA VAL A 192 6.54 3.64 23.36
C VAL A 192 5.15 4.28 23.40
N PRO A 193 4.56 4.71 22.27
CA PRO A 193 3.16 5.09 22.28
C PRO A 193 2.35 3.81 22.47
N LEU A 194 2.18 3.41 23.74
CA LEU A 194 1.16 2.48 24.22
C LEU A 194 -0.19 3.22 24.19
N GLY A 195 -0.55 3.75 23.02
CA GLY A 195 -1.81 4.43 22.79
C GLY A 195 -2.88 3.40 22.45
N GLY A 196 -3.62 2.96 23.47
CA GLY A 196 -4.96 2.38 23.31
C GLY A 196 -5.04 1.04 22.58
N LEU A 197 -4.51 -0.04 23.19
CA LEU A 197 -4.97 -1.40 22.91
C LEU A 197 -6.38 -1.61 23.51
N GLY A 198 -7.33 -0.79 23.09
CA GLY A 198 -8.74 -1.10 23.25
C GLY A 198 -9.09 -2.10 22.17
N ALA A 199 -9.30 -3.36 22.56
CA ALA A 199 -10.07 -4.28 21.74
C ALA A 199 -11.49 -3.68 21.64
N PHE A 200 -11.71 -2.83 20.64
CA PHE A 200 -13.06 -2.44 20.26
C PHE A 200 -13.71 -3.70 19.71
N SER A 201 -14.41 -4.43 20.58
CA SER A 201 -15.45 -5.37 20.17
C SER A 201 -16.53 -4.53 19.50
N ALA A 202 -16.35 -4.26 18.22
CA ALA A 202 -17.40 -3.71 17.40
C ALA A 202 -18.36 -4.86 17.16
N ALA A 203 -19.58 -4.74 17.70
CA ALA A 203 -20.71 -5.48 17.16
C ALA A 203 -20.68 -5.37 15.63
N GLN A 204 -21.07 -6.44 14.91
CA GLN A 204 -21.14 -6.45 13.44
C GLN A 204 -21.98 -5.26 12.97
N ALA A 205 -21.29 -4.15 12.70
CA ALA A 205 -21.91 -2.90 12.35
C ALA A 205 -22.29 -3.03 10.89
N HIS A 206 -23.59 -2.87 10.63
CA HIS A 206 -24.09 -2.67 9.27
C HIS A 206 -23.24 -1.57 8.62
N TRP A 207 -22.87 -1.77 7.34
CA TRP A 207 -22.01 -0.83 6.65
C TRP A 207 -22.62 0.58 6.69
N SER A 208 -21.78 1.59 6.88
CA SER A 208 -22.19 3.00 6.87
C SER A 208 -21.05 3.88 6.38
N TYR A 209 -21.39 5.07 5.86
CA TYR A 209 -20.40 6.04 5.38
C TYR A 209 -19.36 6.44 6.44
N PRO A 210 -19.74 6.74 7.71
CA PRO A 210 -18.76 7.04 8.74
C PRO A 210 -17.88 5.84 9.07
N ALA A 211 -18.44 4.63 9.14
CA ALA A 211 -17.65 3.43 9.41
C ALA A 211 -16.63 3.18 8.30
N LEU A 212 -17.04 3.30 7.02
CA LEU A 212 -16.14 3.19 5.87
C LEU A 212 -14.99 4.20 5.96
N PHE A 213 -15.31 5.48 6.19
CA PHE A 213 -14.32 6.54 6.31
C PHE A 213 -13.34 6.27 7.46
N LEU A 214 -13.84 5.91 8.64
CA LEU A 214 -13.02 5.65 9.84
C LEU A 214 -12.15 4.40 9.67
N THR A 215 -12.65 3.33 9.06
CA THR A 215 -11.86 2.14 8.74
C THR A 215 -10.73 2.50 7.77
N CYS A 216 -11.01 3.27 6.72
CA CYS A 216 -9.98 3.73 5.78
C CYS A 216 -8.97 4.66 6.45
N LEU A 217 -9.42 5.57 7.33
CA LEU A 217 -8.59 6.47 8.12
C LEU A 217 -7.65 5.70 9.06
N LYS A 218 -8.18 4.68 9.74
CA LYS A 218 -7.39 3.77 10.58
C LYS A 218 -6.29 3.09 9.76
N ILE A 219 -6.66 2.48 8.63
CA ILE A 219 -5.70 1.80 7.76
C ILE A 219 -4.63 2.79 7.26
N GLY A 220 -5.04 3.95 6.75
CA GLY A 220 -4.11 4.99 6.27
C GLY A 220 -3.16 5.52 7.34
N SER A 221 -3.55 5.50 8.61
CA SER A 221 -2.75 6.02 9.73
C SER A 221 -1.73 5.04 10.30
N VAL A 222 -1.95 3.73 10.10
CA VAL A 222 -1.15 2.67 10.75
C VAL A 222 -0.28 1.92 9.75
N TRP A 223 -0.60 2.02 8.48
CA TRP A 223 0.00 1.19 7.45
C TRP A 223 1.43 1.63 7.09
N TYR A 224 2.39 0.71 7.12
CA TYR A 224 3.76 0.95 6.66
C TYR A 224 4.10 0.11 5.43
N GLY A 225 4.65 0.75 4.39
CA GLY A 225 5.45 0.06 3.37
C GLY A 225 4.97 0.21 1.92
N SER A 226 5.07 -0.88 1.16
CA SER A 226 4.67 -0.93 -0.25
C SER A 226 3.23 -1.42 -0.37
N GLY A 227 2.48 -0.96 -1.38
CA GLY A 227 1.03 -1.22 -1.53
C GLY A 227 0.57 -2.70 -1.46
N TYR A 228 1.48 -3.67 -1.48
CA TYR A 228 1.20 -5.08 -1.22
C TYR A 228 0.85 -5.41 0.23
N VAL A 229 1.35 -4.65 1.21
CA VAL A 229 1.01 -4.81 2.63
C VAL A 229 -0.45 -4.44 2.89
N LEU A 230 -0.99 -3.50 2.10
CA LEU A 230 -2.34 -2.97 2.25
C LEU A 230 -3.38 -4.10 2.20
N LEU A 231 -3.11 -5.12 1.41
CA LEU A 231 -3.94 -6.31 1.28
C LEU A 231 -4.26 -6.98 2.62
N ALA A 232 -3.29 -7.08 3.53
CA ALA A 232 -3.50 -7.69 4.84
C ALA A 232 -4.56 -6.95 5.65
N PHE A 233 -4.48 -5.62 5.65
CA PHE A 233 -5.42 -4.74 6.35
C PHE A 233 -6.80 -4.74 5.68
N LEU A 234 -6.85 -4.69 4.35
CA LEU A 234 -8.12 -4.74 3.63
C LEU A 234 -8.86 -6.04 3.88
N ARG A 235 -8.15 -7.17 3.88
CA ARG A 235 -8.75 -8.47 4.19
C ARG A 235 -9.21 -8.53 5.65
N ALA A 236 -8.36 -8.13 6.59
CA ALA A 236 -8.70 -8.17 8.01
C ALA A 236 -9.95 -7.33 8.32
N ASP A 237 -10.01 -6.09 7.84
CA ASP A 237 -11.10 -5.18 8.15
C ASP A 237 -12.34 -5.43 7.29
N PHE A 238 -12.21 -5.41 5.96
CA PHE A 238 -13.38 -5.42 5.06
C PHE A 238 -13.98 -6.81 4.87
N VAL A 239 -13.18 -7.87 5.02
CA VAL A 239 -13.65 -9.25 4.81
C VAL A 239 -13.86 -9.97 6.14
N ALA A 240 -12.83 -10.05 6.99
CA ALA A 240 -12.89 -10.89 8.19
C ALA A 240 -13.65 -10.24 9.34
N HIS A 241 -13.37 -8.97 9.64
CA HIS A 241 -13.95 -8.27 10.78
C HIS A 241 -15.35 -7.73 10.48
N HIS A 242 -15.51 -6.96 9.40
CA HIS A 242 -16.78 -6.33 9.07
C HIS A 242 -17.68 -7.17 8.16
N GLY A 243 -17.10 -8.07 7.35
CA GLY A 243 -17.87 -8.83 6.36
C GLY A 243 -18.55 -7.96 5.29
N TRP A 244 -18.06 -6.75 5.05
CA TRP A 244 -18.64 -5.81 4.08
C TRP A 244 -18.47 -6.26 2.63
N ILE A 245 -17.38 -6.96 2.33
CA ILE A 245 -17.11 -7.52 1.01
C ILE A 245 -16.63 -8.97 1.11
N THR A 246 -16.80 -9.70 0.01
CA THR A 246 -16.30 -11.08 -0.12
C THR A 246 -14.80 -11.11 -0.47
N GLU A 247 -14.14 -12.23 -0.19
CA GLU A 247 -12.75 -12.48 -0.63
C GLU A 247 -12.60 -12.33 -2.15
N ARG A 248 -13.65 -12.70 -2.90
CA ARG A 248 -13.71 -12.54 -4.35
C ARG A 248 -13.65 -11.06 -4.74
N GLN A 249 -14.55 -10.25 -4.18
CA GLN A 249 -14.57 -8.81 -4.44
C GLN A 249 -13.28 -8.11 -4.01
N LEU A 250 -12.62 -8.58 -2.94
CA LEU A 250 -11.31 -8.09 -2.54
C LEU A 250 -10.24 -8.40 -3.61
N LEU A 251 -10.20 -9.64 -4.12
CA LEU A 251 -9.29 -10.01 -5.21
C LEU A 251 -9.56 -9.20 -6.48
N ASP A 252 -10.82 -8.97 -6.80
CA ASP A 252 -11.23 -8.19 -7.98
C ASP A 252 -10.83 -6.71 -7.79
N ALA A 253 -10.97 -6.15 -6.58
CA ALA A 253 -10.51 -4.80 -6.26
C ALA A 253 -8.98 -4.67 -6.42
N ILE A 254 -8.21 -5.66 -5.97
CA ILE A 254 -6.75 -5.66 -6.10
C ILE A 254 -6.36 -5.78 -7.57
N ALA A 255 -7.02 -6.66 -8.33
CA ALA A 255 -6.82 -6.80 -9.76
C ALA A 255 -6.98 -5.45 -10.46
N VAL A 256 -8.10 -4.76 -10.20
CA VAL A 256 -8.36 -3.41 -10.72
C VAL A 256 -7.27 -2.43 -10.27
N GLY A 257 -6.95 -2.37 -8.98
CA GLY A 257 -5.93 -1.46 -8.45
C GLY A 257 -4.53 -1.67 -9.06
N GLN A 258 -4.18 -2.88 -9.47
CA GLN A 258 -2.88 -3.18 -10.11
C GLN A 258 -2.84 -2.86 -11.60
N VAL A 259 -3.99 -2.83 -12.29
CA VAL A 259 -4.08 -2.44 -13.71
C VAL A 259 -4.34 -0.95 -13.88
N THR A 260 -4.64 -0.22 -12.80
CA THR A 260 -4.80 1.23 -12.85
C THR A 260 -3.48 1.97 -12.61
N PRO A 261 -3.23 3.07 -13.33
CA PRO A 261 -2.10 3.93 -13.04
C PRO A 261 -2.30 4.66 -11.70
N GLY A 262 -1.19 5.11 -11.11
CA GLY A 262 -1.19 5.87 -9.88
C GLY A 262 -1.11 4.98 -8.63
N PRO A 263 -1.48 5.51 -7.45
CA PRO A 263 -1.27 4.79 -6.21
C PRO A 263 -2.11 3.52 -6.13
N LEU A 264 -1.49 2.37 -5.86
CA LEU A 264 -2.18 1.09 -5.63
C LEU A 264 -3.27 1.17 -4.53
N PHE A 265 -3.18 2.19 -3.69
CA PHE A 265 -4.14 2.53 -2.63
C PHE A 265 -5.54 2.86 -3.14
N THR A 266 -5.68 3.24 -4.41
CA THR A 266 -6.98 3.42 -5.04
C THR A 266 -7.78 2.11 -5.15
N THR A 267 -7.19 0.95 -4.83
CA THR A 267 -7.95 -0.29 -4.55
C THR A 267 -9.11 -0.04 -3.57
N VAL A 268 -8.90 0.82 -2.56
CA VAL A 268 -9.92 1.17 -1.57
C VAL A 268 -11.02 2.08 -2.16
N THR A 269 -10.71 2.86 -3.19
CA THR A 269 -11.70 3.59 -3.99
C THR A 269 -12.68 2.62 -4.65
N PHE A 270 -12.19 1.51 -5.22
CA PHE A 270 -13.04 0.47 -5.81
C PHE A 270 -13.94 -0.18 -4.76
N ILE A 271 -13.37 -0.56 -3.60
CA ILE A 271 -14.14 -1.14 -2.49
C ILE A 271 -15.21 -0.15 -2.00
N GLY A 272 -14.85 1.13 -1.83
CA GLY A 272 -15.80 2.18 -1.46
C GLY A 272 -16.93 2.33 -2.47
N TYR A 273 -16.63 2.19 -3.76
CA TYR A 273 -17.65 2.21 -4.81
C TYR A 273 -18.62 1.02 -4.71
N LEU A 274 -18.12 -0.18 -4.45
CA LEU A 274 -18.97 -1.36 -4.24
C LEU A 274 -19.94 -1.19 -3.06
N LEU A 275 -19.52 -0.50 -2.01
CA LEU A 275 -20.31 -0.31 -0.79
C LEU A 275 -21.30 0.86 -0.88
N GLY A 276 -20.88 1.99 -1.45
CA GLY A 276 -21.65 3.24 -1.40
C GLY A 276 -21.59 4.08 -2.67
N GLY A 277 -21.28 3.48 -3.82
CA GLY A 277 -21.16 4.16 -5.11
C GLY A 277 -20.11 5.28 -5.08
N VAL A 278 -20.35 6.37 -5.82
CA VAL A 278 -19.40 7.48 -5.91
C VAL A 278 -19.09 8.10 -4.54
N ALA A 279 -20.10 8.24 -3.67
CA ALA A 279 -19.91 8.77 -2.32
C ALA A 279 -18.99 7.87 -1.48
N GLY A 280 -19.21 6.55 -1.54
CA GLY A 280 -18.35 5.57 -0.88
C GLY A 280 -16.91 5.59 -1.42
N ALA A 281 -16.75 5.68 -2.74
CA ALA A 281 -15.44 5.79 -3.40
C ALA A 281 -14.65 7.02 -2.91
N LEU A 282 -15.31 8.19 -2.86
CA LEU A 282 -14.70 9.43 -2.39
C LEU A 282 -14.35 9.37 -0.91
N LEU A 283 -15.25 8.88 -0.05
CA LEU A 283 -15.01 8.78 1.39
C LEU A 283 -13.90 7.79 1.72
N ALA A 284 -13.86 6.63 1.05
CA ALA A 284 -12.82 5.65 1.24
C ALA A 284 -11.45 6.19 0.81
N THR A 285 -11.40 6.93 -0.30
CA THR A 285 -10.21 7.63 -0.79
C THR A 285 -9.75 8.70 0.20
N LEU A 286 -10.65 9.57 0.65
CA LEU A 286 -10.32 10.62 1.61
C LEU A 286 -9.80 10.00 2.92
N GLY A 287 -10.50 9.00 3.44
CA GLY A 287 -10.11 8.29 4.65
C GLY A 287 -8.69 7.76 4.56
N ILE A 288 -8.33 7.06 3.48
CA ILE A 288 -7.01 6.42 3.40
C ILE A 288 -5.86 7.40 3.13
N PHE A 289 -6.09 8.52 2.43
CA PHE A 289 -5.01 9.45 2.04
C PHE A 289 -4.85 10.68 2.95
N ILE A 290 -5.89 11.07 3.71
CA ILE A 290 -5.80 12.19 4.68
C ILE A 290 -4.66 11.98 5.69
N PRO A 291 -4.46 10.78 6.29
CA PRO A 291 -3.38 10.56 7.23
C PRO A 291 -2.02 10.91 6.64
N SER A 292 -1.72 10.53 5.41
CA SER A 292 -0.43 10.83 4.77
C SER A 292 -0.23 12.33 4.55
N ILE A 293 -1.27 13.06 4.15
CA ILE A 293 -1.22 14.53 4.02
C ILE A 293 -0.86 15.17 5.37
N VAL A 294 -1.53 14.75 6.44
CA VAL A 294 -1.33 15.26 7.80
C VAL A 294 0.06 14.86 8.32
N LEU A 295 0.41 13.58 8.22
CA LEU A 295 1.64 13.03 8.76
C LEU A 295 2.87 13.64 8.10
N VAL A 296 2.92 13.69 6.76
CA VAL A 296 4.02 14.34 6.03
C VAL A 296 4.20 15.79 6.48
N SER A 297 3.09 16.50 6.69
CA SER A 297 3.13 17.90 7.12
C SER A 297 3.69 18.08 8.54
N LEU A 298 3.41 17.13 9.45
CA LEU A 298 3.83 17.16 10.85
C LEU A 298 5.26 16.62 11.07
N THR A 299 5.69 15.62 10.29
CA THR A 299 6.93 14.88 10.55
C THR A 299 8.14 15.40 9.78
N ASN A 300 7.97 16.26 8.78
CA ASN A 300 9.09 16.88 8.04
C ASN A 300 10.21 17.45 8.94
N PRO A 301 9.93 18.16 10.06
CA PRO A 301 10.99 18.63 10.97
C PRO A 301 11.57 17.54 11.91
N ILE A 302 10.89 16.41 12.09
CA ILE A 302 11.21 15.37 13.08
C ILE A 302 11.99 14.21 12.46
N ILE A 303 11.86 13.98 11.15
CA ILE A 303 12.52 12.91 10.40
C ILE A 303 14.03 12.79 10.68
N PRO A 304 14.84 13.88 10.69
CA PRO A 304 16.27 13.76 10.98
C PRO A 304 16.56 13.22 12.39
N ARG A 305 15.68 13.49 13.36
CA ARG A 305 15.80 12.99 14.74
C ARG A 305 15.43 11.51 14.83
N ILE A 306 14.39 11.09 14.12
CA ILE A 306 13.95 9.68 14.06
C ILE A 306 15.06 8.82 13.47
N ARG A 307 15.67 9.22 12.34
CA ARG A 307 16.75 8.47 11.68
C ARG A 307 18.01 8.29 12.55
N ARG A 308 18.27 9.22 13.48
CA ARG A 308 19.43 9.16 14.37
C ARG A 308 19.19 8.29 15.62
N SER A 309 17.94 7.97 15.93
CA SER A 309 17.60 7.19 17.12
C SER A 309 17.75 5.67 16.86
N PRO A 310 18.63 4.97 17.59
CA PRO A 310 18.77 3.52 17.44
C PRO A 310 17.51 2.73 17.85
N TRP A 311 16.64 3.34 18.65
CA TRP A 311 15.34 2.78 19.04
C TRP A 311 14.36 2.81 17.86
N ALA A 312 14.24 3.97 17.21
CA ALA A 312 13.36 4.12 16.05
C ALA A 312 13.77 3.17 14.91
N VAL A 313 15.07 3.05 14.65
CA VAL A 313 15.59 2.08 13.66
C VAL A 313 15.19 0.64 14.01
N GLY A 314 15.35 0.24 15.28
CA GLY A 314 14.94 -1.10 15.72
C GLY A 314 13.43 -1.35 15.61
N LEU A 315 12.61 -0.35 15.92
CA LEU A 315 11.15 -0.41 15.78
C LEU A 315 10.73 -0.59 14.32
N LEU A 316 11.29 0.22 13.42
CA LEU A 316 10.99 0.18 11.99
C LEU A 316 11.42 -1.13 11.34
N ASP A 317 12.58 -1.67 11.72
CA ASP A 317 13.03 -2.99 11.25
C ASP A 317 12.06 -4.09 11.68
N GLY A 318 11.56 -4.03 12.93
CA GLY A 318 10.54 -4.98 13.40
C GLY A 318 9.20 -4.81 12.68
N ILE A 319 8.74 -3.58 12.46
CA ILE A 319 7.53 -3.29 11.68
C ILE A 319 7.65 -3.84 10.25
N ASN A 320 8.80 -3.64 9.60
CA ASN A 320 9.07 -4.17 8.25
C ASN A 320 9.05 -5.70 8.22
N ALA A 321 9.66 -6.35 9.21
CA ALA A 321 9.66 -7.81 9.33
C ALA A 321 8.25 -8.37 9.62
N SER A 322 7.50 -7.76 10.54
CA SER A 322 6.11 -8.12 10.83
C SER A 322 5.23 -7.96 9.59
N SER A 323 5.38 -6.85 8.88
CA SER A 323 4.65 -6.53 7.66
C SER A 323 4.88 -7.59 6.56
N LEU A 324 6.13 -8.07 6.41
CA LEU A 324 6.45 -9.19 5.52
C LEU A 324 5.74 -10.49 5.95
N GLY A 325 5.71 -10.78 7.26
CA GLY A 325 5.00 -11.92 7.81
C GLY A 325 3.49 -11.88 7.52
N LEU A 326 2.86 -10.73 7.73
CA LEU A 326 1.44 -10.50 7.40
C LEU A 326 1.18 -10.67 5.91
N MET A 327 2.03 -10.07 5.05
CA MET A 327 1.93 -10.25 3.59
C MET A 327 2.00 -11.72 3.19
N ALA A 328 2.95 -12.48 3.74
CA ALA A 328 3.10 -13.90 3.44
C ALA A 328 1.88 -14.71 3.85
N ALA A 329 1.36 -14.49 5.06
CA ALA A 329 0.19 -15.20 5.57
C ALA A 329 -1.08 -14.91 4.75
N VAL A 330 -1.29 -13.66 4.36
CA VAL A 330 -2.45 -13.26 3.55
C VAL A 330 -2.33 -13.78 2.12
N THR A 331 -1.13 -13.75 1.55
CA THR A 331 -0.86 -14.32 0.22
C THR A 331 -1.12 -15.82 0.22
N TRP A 332 -0.75 -16.53 1.29
CA TRP A 332 -1.07 -17.93 1.46
C TRP A 332 -2.58 -18.18 1.47
N GLN A 333 -3.33 -17.46 2.31
CA GLN A 333 -4.80 -17.63 2.41
C GLN A 333 -5.53 -17.36 1.08
N LEU A 334 -5.10 -16.33 0.35
CA LEU A 334 -5.67 -16.01 -0.97
C LEU A 334 -5.21 -17.00 -2.03
N GLY A 335 -3.94 -17.42 -2.00
CA GLY A 335 -3.35 -18.38 -2.91
C GLY A 335 -4.07 -19.73 -2.87
N VAL A 336 -4.39 -20.24 -1.68
CA VAL A 336 -5.17 -21.49 -1.54
C VAL A 336 -6.53 -21.42 -2.24
N LYS A 337 -7.18 -20.25 -2.24
CA LYS A 337 -8.47 -20.05 -2.91
C LYS A 337 -8.35 -19.75 -4.41
N ALA A 338 -7.29 -19.05 -4.81
CA ALA A 338 -7.07 -18.59 -6.17
C ALA A 338 -6.37 -19.62 -7.07
N LEU A 339 -5.57 -20.52 -6.49
CA LEU A 339 -4.80 -21.56 -7.19
C LEU A 339 -5.48 -22.92 -7.03
N CYS A 340 -6.76 -22.99 -7.36
CA CYS A 340 -7.60 -24.16 -7.13
C CYS A 340 -7.48 -25.26 -8.19
N ASP A 341 -6.85 -24.98 -9.34
CA ASP A 341 -6.72 -25.92 -10.44
C ASP A 341 -5.36 -25.81 -11.16
N PRO A 342 -4.96 -26.84 -11.94
CA PRO A 342 -3.64 -26.90 -12.55
C PRO A 342 -3.32 -25.74 -13.49
N PHE A 343 -4.32 -25.18 -14.17
CA PHE A 343 -4.11 -24.05 -15.07
C PHE A 343 -3.86 -22.77 -14.28
N ALA A 344 -4.61 -22.50 -13.21
CA ALA A 344 -4.33 -21.38 -12.32
C ALA A 344 -2.90 -21.46 -11.75
N VAL A 345 -2.47 -22.65 -11.31
CA VAL A 345 -1.09 -22.89 -10.85
C VAL A 345 -0.08 -22.62 -11.97
N LEU A 346 -0.32 -23.11 -13.19
CA LEU A 346 0.55 -22.89 -14.34
C LEU A 346 0.70 -21.40 -14.67
N VAL A 347 -0.41 -20.65 -14.70
CA VAL A 347 -0.42 -19.20 -14.95
C VAL A 347 0.38 -18.47 -13.85
N ALA A 348 0.20 -18.83 -12.58
CA ALA A 348 0.98 -18.25 -11.48
C ALA A 348 2.47 -18.55 -11.62
N CYS A 349 2.86 -19.81 -11.84
CA CYS A 349 4.26 -20.22 -11.99
C CYS A 349 4.93 -19.54 -13.20
N ALA A 350 4.25 -19.49 -14.34
CA ALA A 350 4.71 -18.78 -15.53
C ALA A 350 4.89 -17.28 -15.25
N SER A 351 3.92 -16.66 -14.57
CA SER A 351 3.99 -15.25 -14.19
C SER A 351 5.17 -14.97 -13.25
N ILE A 352 5.41 -15.81 -12.23
CA ILE A 352 6.57 -15.71 -11.34
C ILE A 352 7.88 -15.81 -12.14
N ALA A 353 7.98 -16.78 -13.06
CA ALA A 353 9.16 -16.96 -13.89
C ALA A 353 9.42 -15.73 -14.78
N LEU A 354 8.37 -15.18 -15.40
CA LEU A 354 8.45 -13.99 -16.23
C LEU A 354 8.86 -12.75 -15.42
N LEU A 355 8.27 -12.57 -14.24
CA LEU A 355 8.57 -11.49 -13.31
C LEU A 355 10.01 -11.53 -12.80
N LEU A 356 10.50 -12.70 -12.39
CA LEU A 356 11.83 -12.85 -11.80
C LEU A 356 12.95 -12.83 -12.85
N ARG A 357 12.75 -13.48 -14.00
CA ARG A 357 13.78 -13.63 -15.04
C ARG A 357 13.82 -12.45 -16.01
N TYR A 358 12.66 -11.98 -16.46
CA TYR A 358 12.55 -10.97 -17.52
C TYR A 358 12.10 -9.59 -17.02
N ARG A 359 11.72 -9.46 -15.74
CA ARG A 359 11.27 -8.20 -15.12
C ARG A 359 10.16 -7.50 -15.93
N ILE A 360 9.24 -8.30 -16.50
CA ILE A 360 8.11 -7.78 -17.26
C ILE A 360 7.23 -6.91 -16.35
N ASN A 361 6.71 -5.81 -16.87
CA ASN A 361 5.79 -4.95 -16.14
C ASN A 361 4.51 -5.73 -15.77
N SER A 362 4.13 -5.68 -14.50
CA SER A 362 2.94 -6.32 -13.94
C SER A 362 1.66 -6.04 -14.73
N THR A 363 1.49 -4.85 -15.31
CA THR A 363 0.31 -4.49 -16.12
C THR A 363 0.14 -5.43 -17.32
N TRP A 364 1.23 -5.76 -18.03
CA TRP A 364 1.17 -6.67 -19.18
C TRP A 364 0.90 -8.11 -18.78
N LEU A 365 1.44 -8.54 -17.64
CA LEU A 365 1.16 -9.87 -17.12
C LEU A 365 -0.31 -10.01 -16.70
N ILE A 366 -0.87 -8.97 -16.09
CA ILE A 366 -2.29 -8.97 -15.72
C ILE A 366 -3.16 -8.98 -16.97
N ALA A 367 -2.83 -8.19 -18.00
CA ALA A 367 -3.53 -8.23 -19.29
C ALA A 367 -3.42 -9.62 -19.97
N GLY A 368 -2.24 -10.24 -19.94
CA GLY A 368 -2.05 -11.60 -20.45
C GLY A 368 -2.87 -12.64 -19.68
N GLY A 369 -2.87 -12.57 -18.35
CA GLY A 369 -3.71 -13.42 -17.50
C GLY A 369 -5.19 -13.24 -17.79
N ALA A 370 -5.66 -12.00 -17.91
CA ALA A 370 -7.02 -11.66 -18.30
C ALA A 370 -7.45 -12.32 -19.62
N LEU A 371 -6.61 -12.22 -20.65
CA LEU A 371 -6.87 -12.81 -21.97
C LEU A 371 -6.88 -14.35 -21.91
N LEU A 372 -5.96 -14.96 -21.16
CA LEU A 372 -5.93 -16.41 -20.96
C LEU A 372 -7.19 -16.92 -20.23
N GLY A 373 -7.65 -16.17 -19.22
CA GLY A 373 -8.88 -16.47 -18.49
C GLY A 373 -10.13 -16.33 -19.35
N LEU A 374 -10.21 -15.27 -20.16
CA LEU A 374 -11.27 -15.11 -21.16
C LEU A 374 -11.28 -16.27 -22.15
N GLY A 375 -10.12 -16.61 -22.73
CA GLY A 375 -9.99 -17.69 -23.70
C GLY A 375 -10.44 -19.04 -23.14
N ARG A 376 -10.16 -19.32 -21.86
CA ARG A 376 -10.65 -20.53 -21.18
C ARG A 376 -12.16 -20.55 -21.02
N THR A 377 -12.81 -19.40 -20.88
CA THR A 377 -14.26 -19.33 -20.64
C THR A 377 -15.06 -19.46 -21.92
N LEU A 378 -14.40 -19.22 -23.06
CA LEU A 378 -14.96 -19.36 -24.41
C LEU A 378 -14.76 -20.77 -25.02
N LEU A 379 -13.94 -21.61 -24.38
CA LEU A 379 -13.67 -23.02 -24.71
C LEU A 379 -14.52 -23.93 -23.82
#